data_AF-A0A2N3G7U2-F1
#
_entry.id   AF-A0A2N3G7U2-F1
#
_cell.length_a   1.000
_cell.length_b   1.000
_cell.length_c   1.000
_cell.angle_alpha   90.00
_cell.angle_beta   90.00
_cell.angle_gamma   90.00
#
_symmetry.space_group_name_H-M   'P 1'
#
loop_
_entity.id
_entity.type
_entity.pdbx_description
1 polymer ?
#
loop_
_entity_poly.entity_id
_entity_poly.type
_entity_poly.pdbx_seq_one_letter_code
_entity_poly.pdbx_strand_id
1 'polypeptide(L)'
;MPSPKVWSFSTTIRAPERIRGFLHVLKMLEGVEYDQESQVRFQTLLIKEKKYRPTNLTEEEKTVCQDPDVAFSEEQASEIFNRQGYEDPPMRGRTSFAPLVEMGLAYVDDERLIRISELGKYFLSEDYDISKVFLRFLIKWQYPNPLSTHFSEVRGFNVKPFLVTLHLIKRVNELWAEEGNEPVGLSNDEFNMFTATLINYEDIESQAQRLIEYRKAVRSRPGREQPAFKEQYKHDFVAAHFDINDESAIRTQIDNLRDYGDNARRLFRLSQYLHIRGKGHFVDLEPLRTAEITPLLSEFDGSADAFPSVEAYTDYMVNMNLPRLPWINVESLTAIAQTVVDDIKVIQHLITDRGGSFDEAPEEDPSGMSEGQLEDYIELLRSYRRELQLSQQILESQDAEVIEEPWRNMPQLL
;
A
#
# COMPACT_ATOMS: atom_id res chain seq x y z
N MET A 1 -7.41 -7.02 25.94
CA MET A 1 -6.95 -7.70 24.71
C MET A 1 -5.47 -8.04 24.90
N PRO A 2 -5.01 -9.24 24.48
CA PRO A 2 -3.57 -9.52 24.44
C PRO A 2 -2.87 -8.45 23.59
N SER A 3 -1.63 -8.12 23.95
CA SER A 3 -0.81 -7.15 23.20
C SER A 3 -0.71 -7.58 21.73
N PRO A 4 -0.84 -6.65 20.76
CA PRO A 4 -0.58 -6.99 19.36
C PRO A 4 0.87 -7.45 19.25
N LYS A 5 1.08 -8.59 18.63
CA LYS A 5 2.40 -9.16 18.31
C LYS A 5 2.71 -9.05 16.81
N VAL A 6 1.87 -8.32 16.09
CA VAL A 6 1.95 -8.12 14.65
C VAL A 6 1.54 -6.69 14.35
N TRP A 7 2.12 -6.10 13.31
CA TRP A 7 1.62 -4.86 12.76
C TRP A 7 0.49 -5.15 11.75
N SER A 8 -0.44 -4.21 11.64
CA SER A 8 -1.50 -4.20 10.63
C SER A 8 -1.93 -2.76 10.39
N PHE A 9 -2.71 -2.51 9.34
CA PHE A 9 -3.23 -1.18 9.04
C PHE A 9 -4.73 -1.25 8.74
N SER A 10 -5.37 -0.08 8.74
CA SER A 10 -6.80 0.05 8.50
C SER A 10 -7.22 -0.50 7.13
N THR A 11 -8.27 -1.31 7.11
CA THR A 11 -8.89 -1.82 5.87
C THR A 11 -9.55 -0.73 5.02
N THR A 12 -9.59 0.52 5.47
CA THR A 12 -10.03 1.66 4.64
C THR A 12 -8.89 2.17 3.77
N ILE A 13 -7.65 2.20 4.28
CA ILE A 13 -6.45 2.67 3.55
C ILE A 13 -6.17 1.81 2.31
N ARG A 14 -6.55 0.53 2.33
CA ARG A 14 -6.36 -0.41 1.21
C ARG A 14 -7.24 -0.13 -0.02
N ALA A 15 -8.18 0.80 0.05
CA ALA A 15 -9.07 1.16 -1.06
C ALA A 15 -8.76 2.62 -1.46
N PRO A 16 -7.78 2.85 -2.35
CA PRO A 16 -7.34 4.20 -2.71
C PRO A 16 -8.48 5.09 -3.18
N GLU A 17 -9.37 4.56 -4.02
CA GLU A 17 -10.56 5.26 -4.48
C GLU A 17 -11.50 5.68 -3.36
N ARG A 18 -11.62 4.83 -2.31
CA ARG A 18 -12.40 5.17 -1.12
C ARG A 18 -11.73 6.28 -0.32
N ILE A 19 -10.42 6.23 -0.12
CA ILE A 19 -9.65 7.27 0.57
C ILE A 19 -9.74 8.59 -0.18
N ARG A 20 -9.54 8.58 -1.50
CA ARG A 20 -9.66 9.78 -2.34
C ARG A 20 -11.06 10.35 -2.30
N GLY A 21 -12.08 9.49 -2.37
CA GLY A 21 -13.48 9.90 -2.19
C GLY A 21 -13.74 10.53 -0.81
N PHE A 22 -13.18 9.98 0.26
CA PHE A 22 -13.29 10.55 1.60
C PHE A 22 -12.62 11.92 1.69
N LEU A 23 -11.42 12.05 1.11
CA LEU A 23 -10.67 13.28 1.08
C LEU A 23 -11.39 14.37 0.28
N HIS A 24 -12.00 14.02 -0.85
CA HIS A 24 -12.79 14.93 -1.67
C HIS A 24 -13.98 15.50 -0.90
N VAL A 25 -14.65 14.66 -0.11
CA VAL A 25 -15.74 15.12 0.77
C VAL A 25 -15.23 15.96 1.92
N LEU A 26 -14.10 15.57 2.54
CA LEU A 26 -13.51 16.34 3.64
C LEU A 26 -13.08 17.74 3.18
N LYS A 27 -12.61 17.89 1.94
CA LYS A 27 -12.23 19.18 1.35
C LYS A 27 -13.36 20.23 1.44
N MET A 28 -14.63 19.80 1.40
CA MET A 28 -15.79 20.69 1.56
C MET A 28 -15.89 21.31 2.96
N LEU A 29 -15.20 20.73 3.95
CA LEU A 29 -15.14 21.19 5.33
C LEU A 29 -13.78 21.81 5.69
N GLU A 30 -12.92 22.09 4.71
CA GLU A 30 -11.65 22.77 4.98
C GLU A 30 -11.89 24.15 5.58
N GLY A 31 -11.20 24.46 6.69
CA GLY A 31 -11.38 25.69 7.45
C GLY A 31 -12.56 25.69 8.42
N VAL A 32 -13.32 24.59 8.50
CA VAL A 32 -14.34 24.40 9.55
C VAL A 32 -13.67 23.89 10.82
N GLU A 33 -14.16 24.32 11.98
CA GLU A 33 -13.71 23.83 13.28
C GLU A 33 -13.99 22.32 13.44
N TYR A 34 -13.01 21.57 13.94
CA TYR A 34 -13.10 20.14 14.18
C TYR A 34 -13.71 19.86 15.56
N ASP A 35 -15.02 19.62 15.56
CA ASP A 35 -15.85 19.40 16.74
C ASP A 35 -16.88 18.28 16.49
N GLN A 36 -17.84 18.11 17.40
CA GLN A 36 -18.86 17.07 17.27
C GLN A 36 -19.80 17.31 16.08
N GLU A 37 -20.11 18.57 15.77
CA GLU A 37 -21.01 18.94 14.69
C GLU A 37 -20.35 18.65 13.34
N SER A 38 -19.13 19.11 13.13
CA SER A 38 -18.39 18.87 11.89
C SER A 38 -18.04 17.39 11.70
N GLN A 39 -17.83 16.62 12.78
CA GLN A 39 -17.68 15.16 12.70
C GLN A 39 -18.96 14.47 12.19
N VAL A 40 -20.13 14.83 12.72
CA VAL A 40 -21.41 14.30 12.22
C VAL A 40 -21.63 14.74 10.77
N ARG A 41 -21.42 16.02 10.49
CA ARG A 41 -21.58 16.60 9.14
C ARG A 41 -20.69 15.91 8.12
N PHE A 42 -19.43 15.62 8.45
CA PHE A 42 -18.53 14.89 7.56
C PHE A 42 -19.12 13.52 7.18
N GLN A 43 -19.60 12.75 8.16
CA GLN A 43 -20.18 11.45 7.89
C GLN A 43 -21.48 11.54 7.06
N THR A 44 -22.31 12.55 7.32
CA THR A 44 -23.52 12.84 6.53
C THR A 44 -23.17 13.18 5.09
N LEU A 45 -22.16 14.02 4.86
CA LEU A 45 -21.71 14.36 3.51
C LEU A 45 -21.14 13.14 2.77
N LEU A 46 -20.46 12.21 3.46
CA LEU A 46 -20.02 10.95 2.85
C LEU A 46 -21.18 10.09 2.35
N ILE A 47 -22.32 10.11 3.05
CA ILE A 47 -23.56 9.43 2.61
C ILE A 47 -24.16 10.16 1.41
N LYS A 48 -24.25 11.49 1.49
CA LYS A 48 -24.77 12.35 0.41
C LYS A 48 -24.04 12.12 -0.92
N GLU A 49 -22.71 12.11 -0.86
CA GLU A 49 -21.82 11.91 -2.02
C GLU A 49 -21.58 10.41 -2.34
N LYS A 50 -22.32 9.51 -1.68
CA LYS A 50 -22.27 8.05 -1.86
C LYS A 50 -20.89 7.42 -1.69
N LYS A 51 -19.99 8.09 -0.98
CA LYS A 51 -18.68 7.55 -0.62
C LYS A 51 -18.75 6.61 0.57
N TYR A 52 -19.84 6.69 1.35
CA TYR A 52 -20.14 5.77 2.44
C TYR A 52 -21.56 5.21 2.30
N ARG A 53 -21.69 3.88 2.40
CA ARG A 53 -22.99 3.20 2.38
C ARG A 53 -23.39 2.72 3.78
N PRO A 54 -24.42 3.29 4.40
CA PRO A 54 -24.98 2.81 5.66
C PRO A 54 -25.68 1.45 5.52
N THR A 55 -25.95 0.80 6.64
CA THR A 55 -26.56 -0.55 6.67
C THR A 55 -28.08 -0.49 6.69
N ASN A 56 -28.67 0.44 7.45
CA ASN A 56 -30.12 0.59 7.58
C ASN A 56 -30.66 1.54 6.49
N LEU A 57 -30.93 1.00 5.31
CA LEU A 57 -31.46 1.73 4.14
C LEU A 57 -32.80 1.14 3.69
N THR A 58 -33.72 1.98 3.22
CA THR A 58 -34.95 1.54 2.52
C THR A 58 -34.62 0.99 1.13
N GLU A 59 -35.55 0.29 0.48
CA GLU A 59 -35.33 -0.22 -0.89
C GLU A 59 -35.16 0.91 -1.92
N GLU A 60 -35.86 2.03 -1.76
CA GLU A 60 -35.64 3.24 -2.58
C GLU A 60 -34.23 3.80 -2.37
N GLU A 61 -33.78 3.96 -1.13
CA GLU A 61 -32.43 4.47 -0.84
C GLU A 61 -31.32 3.53 -1.34
N LYS A 62 -31.54 2.21 -1.29
CA LYS A 62 -30.63 1.23 -1.89
C LYS A 62 -30.54 1.39 -3.41
N THR A 63 -31.67 1.70 -4.06
CA THR A 63 -31.74 1.95 -5.50
C THR A 63 -30.99 3.24 -5.84
N VAL A 64 -31.22 4.32 -5.08
CA VAL A 64 -30.48 5.58 -5.24
C VAL A 64 -28.97 5.35 -5.03
N CYS A 65 -28.55 4.55 -4.04
CA CYS A 65 -27.13 4.23 -3.86
C CYS A 65 -26.49 3.54 -5.07
N GLN A 66 -27.26 2.85 -5.91
CA GLN A 66 -26.78 2.13 -7.09
C GLN A 66 -26.81 2.97 -8.37
N ASP A 67 -27.62 4.03 -8.39
CA ASP A 67 -27.75 4.94 -9.51
C ASP A 67 -26.62 5.99 -9.48
N PRO A 68 -25.69 6.05 -10.45
CA PRO A 68 -24.63 7.06 -10.43
C PRO A 68 -25.13 8.49 -10.65
N ASP A 69 -26.31 8.70 -11.24
CA ASP A 69 -26.79 10.00 -11.71
C ASP A 69 -27.67 10.74 -10.70
N VAL A 70 -28.12 10.07 -9.63
CA VAL A 70 -29.09 10.62 -8.67
C VAL A 70 -28.47 10.84 -7.29
N ALA A 71 -28.10 12.06 -6.91
CA ALA A 71 -27.56 12.32 -5.56
C ALA A 71 -28.66 12.40 -4.48
N PHE A 72 -28.31 12.06 -3.23
CA PHE A 72 -29.17 12.40 -2.09
C PHE A 72 -29.10 13.91 -1.82
N SER A 73 -30.20 14.51 -1.35
CA SER A 73 -30.15 15.82 -0.70
C SER A 73 -29.45 15.73 0.67
N GLU A 74 -29.01 16.87 1.20
CA GLU A 74 -28.40 16.91 2.54
C GLU A 74 -29.39 16.50 3.64
N GLU A 75 -30.67 16.85 3.48
CA GLU A 75 -31.76 16.43 4.36
C GLU A 75 -31.97 14.91 4.33
N GLN A 76 -32.00 14.31 3.14
CA GLN A 76 -32.12 12.85 2.98
C GLN A 76 -30.92 12.13 3.58
N ALA A 77 -29.70 12.60 3.33
CA ALA A 77 -28.49 12.02 3.90
C ALA A 77 -28.49 12.11 5.44
N SER A 78 -28.97 13.23 5.99
CA SER A 78 -29.11 13.43 7.44
C SER A 78 -30.15 12.49 8.04
N GLU A 79 -31.28 12.29 7.37
CA GLU A 79 -32.32 11.34 7.81
C GLU A 79 -31.77 9.91 7.82
N ILE A 80 -31.10 9.50 6.73
CA ILE A 80 -30.44 8.20 6.62
C ILE A 80 -29.43 8.01 7.76
N PHE A 81 -28.57 9.01 8.02
CA PHE A 81 -27.58 8.96 9.08
C PHE A 81 -28.23 8.77 10.46
N ASN A 82 -29.24 9.60 10.78
CA ASN A 82 -29.93 9.53 12.06
C ASN A 82 -30.67 8.20 12.26
N ARG A 83 -31.22 7.63 11.18
CA ARG A 83 -31.91 6.32 11.20
C ARG A 83 -30.98 5.15 11.56
N GLN A 84 -29.66 5.35 11.50
CA GLN A 84 -28.72 4.31 11.94
C GLN A 84 -28.69 4.14 13.46
N GLY A 85 -29.15 5.13 14.24
CA GLY A 85 -29.24 5.03 15.69
C GLY A 85 -27.90 4.82 16.39
N TYR A 86 -26.84 5.49 15.91
CA TYR A 86 -25.50 5.38 16.51
C TYR A 86 -25.47 5.89 17.96
N GLU A 87 -24.85 5.13 18.87
CA GLU A 87 -24.68 5.54 20.28
C GLU A 87 -23.79 6.79 20.42
N ASP A 88 -22.73 6.87 19.61
CA ASP A 88 -21.83 8.02 19.49
C ASP A 88 -21.77 8.44 18.01
N PRO A 89 -22.70 9.27 17.53
CA PRO A 89 -22.72 9.70 16.13
C PRO A 89 -21.42 10.40 15.68
N PRO A 90 -20.81 11.31 16.46
CA PRO A 90 -19.51 11.92 16.10
C PRO A 90 -18.37 10.90 15.91
N MET A 91 -18.38 9.75 16.59
CA MET A 91 -17.40 8.67 16.37
C MET A 91 -17.33 8.21 14.91
N ARG A 92 -18.44 8.26 14.17
CA ARG A 92 -18.46 7.83 12.77
C ARG A 92 -17.62 8.76 11.90
N GLY A 93 -17.77 10.08 12.09
CA GLY A 93 -16.93 11.09 11.45
C GLY A 93 -15.44 10.90 11.78
N ARG A 94 -15.12 10.72 13.08
CA ARG A 94 -13.75 10.42 13.53
C ARG A 94 -13.17 9.18 12.86
N THR A 95 -13.95 8.12 12.75
CA THR A 95 -13.53 6.85 12.11
C THR A 95 -13.23 7.03 10.62
N SER A 96 -14.03 7.84 9.92
CA SER A 96 -13.82 8.15 8.50
C SER A 96 -12.65 9.12 8.29
N PHE A 97 -12.38 10.01 9.25
CA PHE A 97 -11.29 10.98 9.17
C PHE A 97 -9.92 10.39 9.54
N ALA A 98 -9.88 9.47 10.51
CA ALA A 98 -8.66 8.82 10.98
C ALA A 98 -7.71 8.31 9.88
N PRO A 99 -8.15 7.58 8.83
CA PRO A 99 -7.24 7.13 7.78
C PRO A 99 -6.66 8.28 6.95
N LEU A 100 -7.35 9.42 6.81
CA LEU A 100 -6.83 10.59 6.11
C LEU A 100 -5.69 11.26 6.91
N VAL A 101 -5.84 11.29 8.23
CA VAL A 101 -4.81 11.78 9.15
C VAL A 101 -3.62 10.81 9.20
N GLU A 102 -3.88 9.51 9.31
CA GLU A 102 -2.85 8.47 9.32
C GLU A 102 -2.00 8.50 8.04
N MET A 103 -2.61 8.79 6.89
CA MET A 103 -1.89 8.94 5.62
C MET A 103 -1.24 10.32 5.41
N GLY A 104 -1.41 11.26 6.34
CA GLY A 104 -0.90 12.62 6.19
C GLY A 104 -1.59 13.44 5.08
N LEU A 105 -2.79 13.06 4.67
CA LEU A 105 -3.56 13.74 3.61
C LEU A 105 -4.36 14.93 4.14
N ALA A 106 -4.72 14.89 5.42
CA ALA A 106 -5.44 15.95 6.11
C ALA A 106 -5.07 15.96 7.59
N TYR A 107 -5.31 17.08 8.26
CA TYR A 107 -4.99 17.25 9.67
C TYR A 107 -5.90 18.32 10.29
N VAL A 108 -5.80 18.47 11.61
CA VAL A 108 -6.43 19.55 12.37
C VAL A 108 -5.31 20.43 12.88
N ASP A 109 -5.34 21.72 12.58
CA ASP A 109 -4.30 22.66 13.01
C ASP A 109 -4.50 23.14 14.46
N ASP A 110 -3.59 24.00 14.92
CA ASP A 110 -3.61 24.55 16.29
C ASP A 110 -4.86 25.39 16.58
N GLU A 111 -5.51 25.95 15.55
CA GLU A 111 -6.79 26.67 15.66
C GLU A 111 -8.00 25.71 15.64
N ARG A 112 -7.74 24.39 15.69
CA ARG A 112 -8.71 23.31 15.57
C ARG A 112 -9.44 23.29 14.22
N LEU A 113 -8.87 23.86 13.16
CA LEU A 113 -9.50 23.90 11.85
C LEU A 113 -9.06 22.69 11.00
N ILE A 114 -10.00 22.12 10.24
CA ILE A 114 -9.71 21.03 9.30
C ILE A 114 -8.86 21.60 8.15
N ARG A 115 -7.74 20.94 7.85
CA ARG A 115 -6.81 21.30 6.77
C ARG A 115 -6.54 20.11 5.85
N ILE A 116 -6.41 20.39 4.56
CA ILE A 116 -5.90 19.41 3.58
C ILE A 116 -4.42 19.70 3.36
N SER A 117 -3.57 18.69 3.51
CA SER A 117 -2.12 18.84 3.33
C SER A 117 -1.76 19.04 1.86
N GLU A 118 -0.51 19.42 1.57
CA GLU A 118 -0.03 19.49 0.19
C GLU A 118 -0.08 18.12 -0.51
N LEU A 119 0.23 17.03 0.22
CA LEU A 119 0.07 15.67 -0.31
C LEU A 119 -1.40 15.35 -0.58
N GLY A 120 -2.32 15.81 0.28
CA GLY A 120 -3.76 15.66 0.08
C GLY A 120 -4.27 16.44 -1.13
N LYS A 121 -3.81 17.67 -1.33
CA LYS A 121 -4.14 18.50 -2.50
C LYS A 121 -3.60 17.86 -3.78
N TYR A 122 -2.36 17.37 -3.76
CA TYR A 122 -1.79 16.61 -4.87
C TYR A 122 -2.64 15.37 -5.17
N PHE A 123 -3.05 14.59 -4.16
CA PHE A 123 -3.89 13.41 -4.40
C PHE A 123 -5.29 13.74 -4.96
N LEU A 124 -5.77 14.97 -4.80
CA LEU A 124 -7.01 15.45 -5.39
C LEU A 124 -6.84 16.06 -6.79
N SER A 125 -5.61 16.28 -7.28
CA SER A 125 -5.39 16.80 -8.63
C SER A 125 -5.80 15.78 -9.70
N GLU A 126 -5.90 16.21 -10.96
CA GLU A 126 -6.25 15.32 -12.08
C GLU A 126 -5.08 14.45 -12.52
N ASP A 127 -3.86 14.95 -12.35
CA ASP A 127 -2.58 14.42 -12.84
C ASP A 127 -1.75 13.68 -11.79
N TYR A 128 -2.34 13.35 -10.64
CA TYR A 128 -1.63 12.68 -9.55
C TYR A 128 -1.11 11.28 -9.92
N ASP A 129 0.14 10.99 -9.54
CA ASP A 129 0.67 9.64 -9.46
C ASP A 129 0.35 9.00 -8.10
N ILE A 130 -0.55 8.01 -8.11
CA ILE A 130 -0.90 7.22 -6.92
C ILE A 130 0.33 6.58 -6.25
N SER A 131 1.32 6.16 -7.02
CA SER A 131 2.51 5.52 -6.49
C SER A 131 3.36 6.46 -5.65
N LYS A 132 3.43 7.73 -6.05
CA LYS A 132 4.07 8.80 -5.28
C LYS A 132 3.34 9.04 -3.96
N VAL A 133 2.01 9.11 -3.98
CA VAL A 133 1.19 9.31 -2.77
C VAL A 133 1.43 8.19 -1.76
N PHE A 134 1.32 6.94 -2.21
CA PHE A 134 1.47 5.78 -1.32
C PHE A 134 2.92 5.58 -0.89
N LEU A 135 3.92 5.84 -1.74
CA LEU A 135 5.32 5.80 -1.31
C LEU A 135 5.58 6.79 -0.17
N ARG A 136 5.12 8.05 -0.31
CA ARG A 136 5.31 9.09 0.72
C ARG A 136 4.68 8.70 2.05
N PHE A 137 3.51 8.08 2.03
CA PHE A 137 2.90 7.52 3.23
C PHE A 137 3.71 6.34 3.80
N LEU A 138 4.01 5.34 2.97
CA LEU A 138 4.55 4.05 3.40
C LEU A 138 5.95 4.13 3.98
N ILE A 139 6.80 5.02 3.49
CA ILE A 139 8.15 5.23 4.06
C ILE A 139 8.13 5.89 5.43
N LYS A 140 7.05 6.62 5.76
CA LYS A 140 6.86 7.31 7.05
C LYS A 140 6.05 6.48 8.04
N TRP A 141 5.18 5.60 7.53
CA TRP A 141 4.32 4.76 8.35
C TRP A 141 5.16 3.83 9.24
N GLN A 142 4.97 3.96 10.56
CA GLN A 142 5.81 3.32 11.56
C GLN A 142 5.05 2.92 12.83
N TYR A 143 5.65 2.01 13.58
CA TYR A 143 5.32 1.68 14.95
C TYR A 143 6.59 1.59 15.81
N PRO A 144 6.64 2.25 16.97
CA PRO A 144 5.59 3.08 17.56
C PRO A 144 5.34 4.37 16.80
N ASN A 145 4.12 4.89 16.96
CA ASN A 145 3.79 6.26 16.58
C ASN A 145 2.90 6.91 17.66
N PRO A 146 2.92 8.25 17.78
CA PRO A 146 2.11 8.94 18.80
C PRO A 146 0.59 8.83 18.63
N LEU A 147 0.09 8.41 17.46
CA LEU A 147 -1.35 8.26 17.20
C LEU A 147 -1.94 6.99 17.83
N SER A 148 -1.10 6.02 18.22
CA SER A 148 -1.56 4.74 18.77
C SER A 148 -0.70 4.27 19.93
N THR A 149 -1.35 3.99 21.06
CA THR A 149 -0.71 3.34 22.21
C THR A 149 -0.66 1.82 22.10
N HIS A 150 -1.29 1.24 21.06
CA HIS A 150 -1.38 -0.21 20.91
C HIS A 150 -0.08 -0.85 20.43
N PHE A 151 0.70 -0.15 19.60
CA PHE A 151 1.92 -0.65 18.99
C PHE A 151 3.14 0.07 19.58
N SER A 152 3.39 -0.14 20.88
CA SER A 152 4.40 0.61 21.63
C SER A 152 5.75 -0.10 21.70
N GLU A 153 6.80 0.66 22.00
CA GLU A 153 8.16 0.15 22.25
C GLU A 153 8.19 -0.89 23.39
N VAL A 154 7.40 -0.69 24.45
CA VAL A 154 7.25 -1.65 25.57
C VAL A 154 6.76 -3.03 25.08
N ARG A 155 6.11 -3.08 23.92
CA ARG A 155 5.63 -4.30 23.27
C ARG A 155 6.58 -4.84 22.21
N GLY A 156 7.78 -4.27 22.10
CA GLY A 156 8.82 -4.66 21.16
C GLY A 156 8.69 -4.05 19.77
N PHE A 157 7.77 -3.09 19.55
CA PHE A 157 7.69 -2.42 18.25
C PHE A 157 8.83 -1.44 18.06
N ASN A 158 9.53 -1.58 16.93
CA ASN A 158 10.47 -0.59 16.40
C ASN A 158 10.62 -0.86 14.89
N VAL A 159 9.65 -0.38 14.11
CA VAL A 159 9.47 -0.81 12.73
C VAL A 159 8.80 0.24 11.86
N LYS A 160 9.31 0.42 10.65
CA LYS A 160 8.62 0.96 9.47
C LYS A 160 8.23 -0.22 8.58
N PRO A 161 6.98 -0.73 8.64
CA PRO A 161 6.61 -2.02 8.06
C PRO A 161 6.95 -2.18 6.58
N PHE A 162 6.78 -1.11 5.79
CA PHE A 162 7.12 -1.12 4.37
C PHE A 162 8.63 -1.33 4.17
N LEU A 163 9.47 -0.58 4.87
CA LEU A 163 10.93 -0.65 4.73
C LEU A 163 11.49 -1.99 5.21
N VAL A 164 11.05 -2.49 6.37
CA VAL A 164 11.52 -3.81 6.85
C VAL A 164 11.05 -4.94 5.94
N THR A 165 9.92 -4.78 5.25
CA THR A 165 9.46 -5.76 4.25
C THR A 165 10.38 -5.77 3.03
N LEU A 166 10.80 -4.60 2.53
CA LEU A 166 11.77 -4.52 1.44
C LEU A 166 13.13 -5.12 1.85
N HIS A 167 13.61 -4.80 3.06
CA HIS A 167 14.82 -5.41 3.62
C HIS A 167 14.72 -6.93 3.75
N LEU A 168 13.60 -7.45 4.27
CA LEU A 168 13.39 -8.88 4.40
C LEU A 168 13.42 -9.59 3.04
N ILE A 169 12.74 -9.04 2.02
CA ILE A 169 12.77 -9.61 0.67
C ILE A 169 14.21 -9.60 0.13
N LYS A 170 14.92 -8.46 0.24
CA LYS A 170 16.31 -8.33 -0.19
C LYS A 170 17.19 -9.40 0.47
N ARG A 171 17.12 -9.50 1.79
CA ARG A 171 17.98 -10.40 2.56
C ARG A 171 17.68 -11.87 2.30
N VAL A 172 16.41 -12.23 2.15
CA VAL A 172 16.00 -13.58 1.76
C VAL A 172 16.51 -13.93 0.35
N ASN A 173 16.45 -12.99 -0.60
CA ASN A 173 16.99 -13.21 -1.94
C ASN A 173 18.51 -13.43 -1.92
N GLU A 174 19.26 -12.63 -1.15
CA GLU A 174 20.71 -12.78 -0.96
C GLU A 174 21.05 -14.16 -0.36
N LEU A 175 20.46 -14.51 0.78
CA LEU A 175 20.69 -15.81 1.43
C LEU A 175 20.30 -17.00 0.54
N TRP A 176 19.26 -16.83 -0.27
CA TRP A 176 18.82 -17.89 -1.18
C TRP A 176 19.77 -18.11 -2.36
N ALA A 177 20.37 -17.02 -2.85
CA ALA A 177 21.43 -17.06 -3.85
C ALA A 177 22.72 -17.67 -3.30
N GLU A 178 23.08 -17.37 -2.05
CA GLU A 178 24.22 -17.99 -1.35
C GLU A 178 24.07 -19.52 -1.24
N GLU A 179 22.84 -20.03 -1.14
CA GLU A 179 22.50 -21.46 -1.19
C GLU A 179 22.48 -22.03 -2.63
N GLY A 180 22.88 -21.26 -3.64
CA GLY A 180 22.98 -21.67 -5.04
C GLY A 180 21.64 -21.67 -5.80
N ASN A 181 20.67 -20.86 -5.36
CA ASN A 181 19.34 -20.81 -5.96
C ASN A 181 19.02 -19.45 -6.58
N GLU A 182 18.19 -19.44 -7.61
CA GLU A 182 17.69 -18.19 -8.18
C GLU A 182 16.78 -17.43 -7.18
N PRO A 183 17.00 -16.13 -6.96
CA PRO A 183 16.11 -15.27 -6.18
C PRO A 183 14.68 -15.24 -6.75
N VAL A 184 13.70 -15.37 -5.86
CA VAL A 184 12.27 -15.44 -6.22
C VAL A 184 11.38 -14.52 -5.39
N GLY A 185 11.95 -13.71 -4.50
CA GLY A 185 11.21 -12.93 -3.51
C GLY A 185 10.57 -13.83 -2.45
N LEU A 186 9.37 -13.49 -1.99
CA LEU A 186 8.59 -14.25 -1.01
C LEU A 186 7.32 -14.80 -1.66
N SER A 187 7.00 -16.06 -1.43
CA SER A 187 5.67 -16.60 -1.78
C SER A 187 4.58 -15.92 -0.94
N ASN A 188 3.32 -15.99 -1.38
CA ASN A 188 2.20 -15.39 -0.63
C ASN A 188 2.11 -15.92 0.83
N ASP A 189 2.31 -17.22 1.03
CA ASP A 189 2.33 -17.83 2.37
C ASP A 189 3.49 -17.32 3.22
N GLU A 190 4.68 -17.21 2.63
CA GLU A 190 5.86 -16.66 3.30
C GLU A 190 5.66 -15.19 3.66
N PHE A 191 5.13 -14.39 2.73
CA PHE A 191 4.82 -12.99 2.96
C PHE A 191 3.86 -12.83 4.14
N ASN A 192 2.75 -13.57 4.14
CA ASN A 192 1.71 -13.47 5.18
C ASN A 192 2.23 -13.84 6.57
N MET A 193 3.14 -14.81 6.65
CA MET A 193 3.65 -15.31 7.94
C MET A 193 4.82 -14.50 8.49
N PHE A 194 5.76 -14.08 7.63
CA PHE A 194 7.05 -13.52 8.06
C PHE A 194 7.11 -11.99 8.05
N THR A 195 6.24 -11.29 7.31
CA THR A 195 6.29 -9.81 7.24
C THR A 195 5.59 -9.17 8.43
N ALA A 196 4.30 -9.45 8.65
CA ALA A 196 3.51 -8.84 9.72
C ALA A 196 4.02 -9.15 11.13
N THR A 197 4.76 -10.26 11.28
CA THR A 197 5.39 -10.69 12.54
C THR A 197 6.76 -10.07 12.78
N LEU A 198 7.37 -9.43 11.77
CA LEU A 198 8.60 -8.66 11.90
C LEU A 198 8.27 -7.27 12.46
N ILE A 199 8.24 -7.16 13.79
CA ILE A 199 7.85 -5.94 14.52
C ILE A 199 9.03 -5.09 14.99
N ASN A 200 10.26 -5.58 14.85
CA ASN A 200 11.50 -4.88 15.15
C ASN A 200 12.47 -5.04 13.98
N TYR A 201 13.03 -3.94 13.48
CA TYR A 201 13.99 -3.93 12.38
C TYR A 201 15.26 -4.76 12.69
N GLU A 202 15.67 -4.86 13.96
CA GLU A 202 16.84 -5.66 14.38
C GLU A 202 16.68 -7.16 14.08
N ASP A 203 15.44 -7.63 13.94
CA ASP A 203 15.11 -9.04 13.68
C ASP A 203 15.09 -9.39 12.18
N ILE A 204 15.42 -8.46 11.27
CA ILE A 204 15.42 -8.73 9.82
C ILE A 204 16.28 -9.96 9.48
N GLU A 205 17.49 -10.03 10.03
CA GLU A 205 18.44 -11.12 9.76
C GLU A 205 17.92 -12.46 10.29
N SER A 206 17.47 -12.48 11.55
CA SER A 206 17.00 -13.70 12.21
C SER A 206 15.72 -14.23 11.54
N GLN A 207 14.84 -13.33 11.11
CA GLN A 207 13.61 -13.66 10.39
C GLN A 207 13.91 -14.18 8.98
N ALA A 208 14.86 -13.57 8.26
CA ALA A 208 15.30 -14.04 6.95
C ALA A 208 15.90 -15.45 7.05
N GLN A 209 16.78 -15.70 8.02
CA GLN A 209 17.38 -17.01 8.26
C GLN A 209 16.32 -18.08 8.57
N ARG A 210 15.34 -17.77 9.43
CA ARG A 210 14.22 -18.67 9.75
C ARG A 210 13.41 -19.04 8.50
N LEU A 211 13.20 -18.09 7.60
CA LEU A 211 12.51 -18.32 6.32
C LEU A 211 13.31 -19.23 5.40
N ILE A 212 14.63 -19.04 5.31
CA ILE A 212 15.52 -19.92 4.54
C ILE A 212 15.51 -21.35 5.10
N GLU A 213 15.55 -21.51 6.41
CA GLU A 213 15.41 -22.81 7.07
C GLU A 213 14.07 -23.48 6.74
N TYR A 214 12.97 -22.72 6.78
CA TYR A 214 11.67 -23.19 6.34
C TYR A 214 11.69 -23.67 4.88
N ARG A 215 12.27 -22.90 3.94
CA ARG A 215 12.42 -23.31 2.53
C ARG A 215 13.22 -24.60 2.38
N LYS A 216 14.35 -24.71 3.07
CA LYS A 216 15.20 -25.90 3.06
C LYS A 216 14.45 -27.12 3.60
N ALA A 217 13.69 -26.95 4.68
CA ALA A 217 12.85 -27.99 5.25
C ALA A 217 11.71 -28.42 4.30
N VAL A 218 11.07 -27.49 3.60
CA VAL A 218 10.07 -27.83 2.57
C VAL A 218 10.73 -28.63 1.44
N ARG A 219 11.87 -28.17 0.91
CA ARG A 219 12.56 -28.80 -0.23
C ARG A 219 13.15 -30.17 0.08
N SER A 220 13.56 -30.43 1.32
CA SER A 220 14.09 -31.74 1.72
C SER A 220 13.02 -32.84 1.78
N ARG A 221 11.73 -32.48 1.65
CA ARG A 221 10.60 -33.40 1.73
C ARG A 221 10.06 -33.77 0.34
N PRO A 222 9.58 -35.02 0.17
CA PRO A 222 8.84 -35.42 -1.02
C PRO A 222 7.64 -34.50 -1.28
N GLY A 223 7.36 -34.19 -2.55
CA GLY A 223 6.30 -33.24 -2.91
C GLY A 223 4.92 -33.51 -2.28
N ARG A 224 4.56 -34.79 -2.11
CA ARG A 224 3.31 -35.21 -1.46
C ARG A 224 3.24 -34.90 0.05
N GLU A 225 4.38 -34.73 0.71
CA GLU A 225 4.51 -34.44 2.14
C GLU A 225 4.66 -32.95 2.44
N GLN A 226 4.99 -32.14 1.43
CA GLN A 226 5.18 -30.70 1.59
C GLN A 226 3.92 -29.98 2.09
N PRO A 227 2.70 -30.22 1.57
CA PRO A 227 1.51 -29.51 2.06
C PRO A 227 1.27 -29.73 3.56
N ALA A 228 1.33 -30.98 4.02
CA ALA A 228 1.16 -31.30 5.44
C ALA A 228 2.23 -30.65 6.32
N PHE A 229 3.49 -30.63 5.87
CA PHE A 229 4.56 -29.95 6.58
C PHE A 229 4.34 -28.43 6.65
N LYS A 230 3.92 -27.79 5.56
CA LYS A 230 3.65 -26.35 5.55
C LYS A 230 2.55 -25.97 6.52
N GLU A 231 1.47 -26.74 6.55
CA GLU A 231 0.36 -26.50 7.49
C GLU A 231 0.80 -26.70 8.95
N GLN A 232 1.57 -27.76 9.24
CA GLN A 232 2.13 -27.96 10.58
C GLN A 232 3.09 -26.83 10.98
N TYR A 233 3.96 -26.41 10.07
CA TYR A 233 4.90 -25.32 10.35
C TYR A 233 4.16 -24.01 10.65
N LYS A 234 3.13 -23.67 9.86
CA LYS A 234 2.29 -22.47 10.11
C LYS A 234 1.65 -22.53 11.48
N HIS A 235 1.10 -23.69 11.85
CA HIS A 235 0.53 -23.93 13.17
C HIS A 235 1.55 -23.71 14.29
N ASP A 236 2.69 -24.41 14.23
CA ASP A 236 3.76 -24.33 15.24
C ASP A 236 4.32 -22.90 15.35
N PHE A 237 4.51 -22.24 14.21
CA PHE A 237 4.99 -20.86 14.14
C PHE A 237 4.02 -19.91 14.85
N VAL A 238 2.72 -20.01 14.57
CA VAL A 238 1.70 -19.16 15.19
C VAL A 238 1.55 -19.46 16.68
N ALA A 239 1.53 -20.74 17.06
CA ALA A 239 1.48 -21.14 18.47
C ALA A 239 2.64 -20.53 19.26
N ALA A 240 3.86 -20.64 18.74
CA ALA A 240 5.06 -20.09 19.37
C ALA A 240 5.07 -18.55 19.37
N HIS A 241 4.77 -17.90 18.24
CA HIS A 241 4.79 -16.44 18.12
C HIS A 241 3.79 -15.80 19.07
N PHE A 242 2.55 -16.30 19.10
CA PHE A 242 1.49 -15.75 19.91
C PHE A 242 1.47 -16.26 21.35
N ASP A 243 2.26 -17.30 21.68
CA ASP A 243 2.26 -17.99 22.98
C ASP A 243 0.85 -18.52 23.32
N ILE A 244 0.29 -19.29 22.39
CA ILE A 244 -1.05 -19.86 22.47
C ILE A 244 -1.03 -21.35 22.12
N ASN A 245 -1.86 -22.12 22.82
CA ASN A 245 -1.98 -23.58 22.62
C ASN A 245 -3.41 -24.02 22.25
N ASP A 246 -4.36 -23.09 22.17
CA ASP A 246 -5.74 -23.38 21.78
C ASP A 246 -5.87 -23.41 20.25
N GLU A 247 -6.36 -24.53 19.71
CA GLU A 247 -6.48 -24.74 18.26
C GLU A 247 -7.37 -23.71 17.55
N SER A 248 -8.45 -23.27 18.20
CA SER A 248 -9.33 -22.26 17.61
C SER A 248 -8.65 -20.90 17.56
N ALA A 249 -7.90 -20.54 18.61
CA ALA A 249 -7.11 -19.32 18.67
C ALA A 249 -5.98 -19.34 17.62
N ILE A 250 -5.27 -20.45 17.48
CA ILE A 250 -4.19 -20.62 16.48
C ILE A 250 -4.76 -20.42 15.07
N ARG A 251 -5.84 -21.13 14.72
CA ARG A 251 -6.49 -20.97 13.42
C ARG A 251 -6.93 -19.53 13.16
N THR A 252 -7.51 -18.88 14.17
CA THR A 252 -7.92 -17.47 14.07
C THR A 252 -6.72 -16.55 13.77
N GLN A 253 -5.56 -16.78 14.40
CA GLN A 253 -4.36 -15.98 14.12
C GLN A 253 -3.75 -16.30 12.75
N ILE A 254 -3.83 -17.54 12.27
CA ILE A 254 -3.44 -17.89 10.89
C ILE A 254 -4.30 -17.11 9.89
N ASP A 255 -5.63 -17.10 10.09
CA ASP A 255 -6.55 -16.34 9.24
C ASP A 255 -6.26 -14.83 9.29
N ASN A 256 -6.02 -14.28 10.49
CA ASN A 256 -5.64 -12.87 10.65
C ASN A 256 -4.34 -12.52 9.92
N LEU A 257 -3.30 -13.36 10.03
CA LEU A 257 -2.03 -13.16 9.34
C LEU A 257 -2.20 -13.18 7.81
N ARG A 258 -3.03 -14.10 7.30
CA ARG A 258 -3.39 -14.12 5.88
C ARG A 258 -4.05 -12.80 5.47
N ASP A 259 -5.05 -12.35 6.22
CA ASP A 259 -5.79 -11.14 5.90
C ASP A 259 -4.90 -9.89 5.99
N TYR A 260 -4.03 -9.80 7.00
CA TYR A 260 -3.07 -8.70 7.16
C TYR A 260 -2.02 -8.69 6.05
N GLY A 261 -1.45 -9.86 5.72
CA GLY A 261 -0.47 -9.99 4.65
C GLY A 261 -1.06 -9.69 3.28
N ASP A 262 -2.26 -10.19 2.97
CA ASP A 262 -2.95 -9.87 1.72
C ASP A 262 -3.28 -8.38 1.60
N ASN A 263 -3.70 -7.75 2.71
CA ASN A 263 -3.88 -6.30 2.74
C ASN A 263 -2.54 -5.59 2.47
N ALA A 264 -1.46 -5.95 3.19
CA ALA A 264 -0.15 -5.33 3.06
C ALA A 264 0.41 -5.45 1.65
N ARG A 265 0.28 -6.61 1.00
CA ARG A 265 0.65 -6.81 -0.40
C ARG A 265 -0.09 -5.84 -1.32
N ARG A 266 -1.41 -5.70 -1.17
CA ARG A 266 -2.20 -4.78 -1.99
C ARG A 266 -1.76 -3.34 -1.81
N LEU A 267 -1.59 -2.91 -0.56
CA LEU A 267 -1.18 -1.56 -0.23
C LEU A 267 0.24 -1.24 -0.70
N PHE A 268 1.22 -2.09 -0.36
CA PHE A 268 2.62 -1.86 -0.71
C PHE A 268 2.86 -1.88 -2.21
N ARG A 269 2.09 -2.67 -2.98
CA ARG A 269 2.13 -2.64 -4.44
C ARG A 269 1.73 -1.30 -5.04
N LEU A 270 0.91 -0.50 -4.37
CA LEU A 270 0.55 0.83 -4.88
C LEU A 270 1.78 1.73 -4.98
N SER A 271 2.80 1.55 -4.13
CA SER A 271 4.08 2.26 -4.27
C SER A 271 4.85 1.91 -5.55
N GLN A 272 4.56 0.75 -6.16
CA GLN A 272 5.31 0.14 -7.25
C GLN A 272 6.76 -0.27 -6.91
N TYR A 273 7.14 -0.38 -5.63
CA TYR A 273 8.45 -0.91 -5.21
C TYR A 273 8.46 -2.44 -5.04
N LEU A 274 7.27 -3.05 -5.12
CA LEU A 274 7.07 -4.49 -5.15
C LEU A 274 6.50 -4.91 -6.49
N HIS A 275 7.08 -5.93 -7.09
CA HIS A 275 6.55 -6.59 -8.27
C HIS A 275 5.99 -7.96 -7.93
N ILE A 276 5.03 -8.42 -8.75
CA ILE A 276 4.40 -9.73 -8.62
C ILE A 276 4.91 -10.63 -9.73
N ARG A 277 5.41 -11.81 -9.35
CA ARG A 277 5.97 -12.78 -10.30
C ARG A 277 5.39 -14.19 -10.13
N GLY A 278 5.68 -15.05 -11.10
CA GLY A 278 5.22 -16.43 -11.10
C GLY A 278 3.69 -16.54 -11.04
N LYS A 279 2.98 -15.82 -11.92
CA LYS A 279 1.51 -15.81 -12.00
C LYS A 279 0.79 -15.40 -10.70
N GLY A 280 1.38 -14.52 -9.90
CA GLY A 280 0.74 -14.05 -8.66
C GLY A 280 1.13 -14.79 -7.40
N HIS A 281 2.04 -15.76 -7.49
CA HIS A 281 2.44 -16.59 -6.35
C HIS A 281 3.55 -15.98 -5.49
N PHE A 282 4.33 -15.04 -6.05
CA PHE A 282 5.47 -14.43 -5.38
C PHE A 282 5.43 -12.91 -5.45
N VAL A 283 5.97 -12.29 -4.40
CA VAL A 283 6.15 -10.85 -4.22
C VAL A 283 7.65 -10.60 -4.06
N ASP A 284 8.19 -9.69 -4.86
CA ASP A 284 9.63 -9.45 -4.91
C ASP A 284 9.92 -7.95 -5.16
N LEU A 285 11.16 -7.51 -5.03
CA LEU A 285 11.55 -6.11 -5.23
C LEU A 285 11.45 -5.72 -6.71
N GLU A 286 10.84 -4.57 -7.04
CA GLU A 286 10.69 -4.11 -8.43
C GLU A 286 12.06 -3.87 -9.10
N PRO A 287 12.48 -4.68 -10.11
CA PRO A 287 13.80 -4.55 -10.70
C PRO A 287 14.02 -3.18 -11.36
N LEU A 288 12.97 -2.59 -11.95
CA LEU A 288 13.04 -1.27 -12.59
C LEU A 288 13.19 -0.13 -11.59
N ARG A 289 13.05 -0.41 -10.30
CA ARG A 289 13.28 0.55 -9.21
C ARG A 289 14.54 0.25 -8.41
N THR A 290 15.45 -0.57 -8.92
CA THR A 290 16.70 -0.90 -8.21
C THR A 290 17.53 0.34 -7.90
N ALA A 291 17.53 1.33 -8.78
CA ALA A 291 18.21 2.61 -8.60
C ALA A 291 17.64 3.43 -7.44
N GLU A 292 16.36 3.26 -7.10
CA GLU A 292 15.74 3.87 -5.91
C GLU A 292 15.80 2.98 -4.67
N ILE A 293 15.50 1.69 -4.81
CA ILE A 293 15.44 0.72 -3.70
C ILE A 293 16.80 0.59 -3.03
N THR A 294 17.88 0.47 -3.80
CA THR A 294 19.22 0.30 -3.24
C THR A 294 19.61 1.44 -2.30
N PRO A 295 19.59 2.72 -2.72
CA PRO A 295 19.88 3.82 -1.80
C PRO A 295 18.82 3.99 -0.72
N LEU A 296 17.53 3.68 -0.97
CA LEU A 296 16.49 3.69 0.07
C LEU A 296 16.87 2.79 1.25
N LEU A 297 17.23 1.55 0.95
CA LEU A 297 17.56 0.54 1.97
C LEU A 297 18.95 0.77 2.58
N SER A 298 19.84 1.49 1.90
CA SER A 298 21.10 1.92 2.49
C SER A 298 20.94 3.04 3.51
N GLU A 299 19.99 3.95 3.28
CA GLU A 299 19.75 5.12 4.15
C GLU A 299 18.82 4.78 5.31
N PHE A 300 17.77 3.98 5.06
CA PHE A 300 16.76 3.65 6.06
C PHE A 300 16.80 2.16 6.40
N ASP A 301 17.18 1.83 7.63
CA ASP A 301 17.23 0.46 8.17
C ASP A 301 15.85 -0.13 8.52
N GLY A 302 14.82 0.71 8.52
CA GLY A 302 13.45 0.33 8.88
C GLY A 302 13.10 0.53 10.35
N SER A 303 13.95 1.19 11.14
CA SER A 303 13.63 1.64 12.50
C SER A 303 12.57 2.76 12.49
N ALA A 304 11.82 2.86 13.59
CA ALA A 304 10.85 3.94 13.81
C ALA A 304 11.54 5.19 14.38
N ASP A 305 11.16 6.37 13.88
CA ASP A 305 11.69 7.64 14.38
C ASP A 305 10.99 8.02 15.70
N ALA A 306 11.71 8.68 16.60
CA ALA A 306 11.13 9.19 17.84
C ALA A 306 10.48 10.57 17.63
N PHE A 307 9.24 10.72 18.10
CA PHE A 307 8.50 11.99 18.03
C PHE A 307 8.08 12.46 19.43
N PRO A 308 8.25 13.75 19.76
CA PRO A 308 7.96 14.28 21.09
C PRO A 308 6.45 14.46 21.35
N SER A 309 5.62 14.53 20.31
CA SER A 309 4.18 14.75 20.44
C SER A 309 3.41 14.24 19.22
N VAL A 310 2.07 14.24 19.32
CA VAL A 310 1.17 13.93 18.21
C VAL A 310 1.34 14.95 17.09
N GLU A 311 1.44 16.24 17.45
CA GLU A 311 1.58 17.36 16.51
C GLU A 311 2.87 17.22 15.69
N ALA A 312 4.01 16.95 16.35
CA ALA A 312 5.29 16.75 15.65
C ALA A 312 5.27 15.57 14.67
N TYR A 313 4.57 14.48 15.02
CA TYR A 313 4.38 13.35 14.11
C TYR A 313 3.43 13.70 12.97
N THR A 314 2.33 14.41 13.25
CA THR A 314 1.40 14.88 12.23
C THR A 314 2.10 15.81 11.23
N ASP A 315 2.90 16.77 11.69
CA ASP A 315 3.70 17.67 10.84
C ASP A 315 4.65 16.89 9.91
N TYR A 316 5.30 15.86 10.43
CA TYR A 316 6.12 14.96 9.63
C TYR A 316 5.30 14.19 8.59
N MET A 317 4.13 13.64 8.97
CA MET A 317 3.26 12.89 8.07
C MET A 317 2.69 13.76 6.94
N VAL A 318 2.31 15.02 7.22
CA VAL A 318 1.74 15.92 6.20
C VAL A 318 2.79 16.57 5.30
N ASN A 319 4.06 16.60 5.72
CA ASN A 319 5.13 17.18 4.92
C ASN A 319 5.52 16.26 3.75
N MET A 320 5.20 16.69 2.53
CA MET A 320 5.46 15.94 1.30
C MET A 320 6.96 15.86 0.94
N ASN A 321 7.78 16.76 1.46
CA ASN A 321 9.22 16.82 1.20
C ASN A 321 10.04 15.98 2.18
N LEU A 322 9.38 15.36 3.17
CA LEU A 322 10.03 14.51 4.17
C LEU A 322 9.60 13.03 4.04
N PRO A 323 10.53 12.10 4.33
CA PRO A 323 11.98 12.33 4.34
C PRO A 323 12.47 12.74 2.94
N ARG A 324 13.63 13.40 2.85
CA ARG A 324 14.28 13.61 1.55
C ARG A 324 14.70 12.24 1.03
N LEU A 325 14.20 11.87 -0.15
CA LEU A 325 14.50 10.57 -0.75
C LEU A 325 15.96 10.59 -1.27
N PRO A 326 16.72 9.50 -1.08
CA PRO A 326 18.17 9.52 -1.31
C PRO A 326 18.57 9.63 -2.79
N TRP A 327 17.65 9.33 -3.71
CA TRP A 327 17.85 9.48 -5.16
C TRP A 327 17.45 10.87 -5.69
N ILE A 328 17.05 11.82 -4.84
CA ILE A 328 16.70 13.20 -5.28
C ILE A 328 17.99 14.02 -5.41
N ASN A 329 18.67 13.75 -6.50
CA ASN A 329 19.83 14.46 -7.04
C ASN A 329 19.91 14.19 -8.55
N VAL A 330 20.52 15.12 -9.29
CA VAL A 330 20.58 15.05 -10.77
C VAL A 330 21.13 13.72 -11.28
N GLU A 331 22.24 13.23 -10.71
CA GLU A 331 22.89 11.99 -11.16
C GLU A 331 21.97 10.77 -11.05
N SER A 332 21.34 10.59 -9.89
CA SER A 332 20.44 9.46 -9.64
C SER A 332 19.16 9.55 -10.47
N LEU A 333 18.58 10.75 -10.61
CA LEU A 333 17.39 10.97 -11.43
C LEU A 333 17.67 10.71 -12.91
N THR A 334 18.82 11.15 -13.44
CA THR A 334 19.22 10.83 -14.82
C THR A 334 19.38 9.32 -15.03
N ALA A 335 19.97 8.60 -14.07
CA ALA A 335 20.09 7.13 -14.15
C ALA A 335 18.72 6.42 -14.13
N ILE A 336 17.78 6.92 -13.32
CA ILE A 336 16.39 6.41 -13.30
C ILE A 336 15.71 6.66 -14.64
N ALA A 337 15.80 7.88 -15.18
CA ALA A 337 15.23 8.23 -16.48
C ALA A 337 15.77 7.31 -17.59
N GLN A 338 17.09 7.09 -17.63
CA GLN A 338 17.72 6.19 -18.60
C GLN A 338 17.23 4.75 -18.46
N THR A 339 17.07 4.25 -17.24
CA THR A 339 16.52 2.90 -16.98
C THR A 339 15.11 2.75 -17.54
N VAL A 340 14.26 3.77 -17.36
CA VAL A 340 12.88 3.75 -17.89
C VAL A 340 12.88 3.84 -19.42
N VAL A 341 13.74 4.67 -20.01
CA VAL A 341 13.90 4.80 -21.47
C VAL A 341 14.35 3.48 -22.10
N ASP A 342 15.31 2.80 -21.50
CA ASP A 342 15.82 1.53 -22.05
C ASP A 342 14.75 0.43 -21.98
N ASP A 343 13.94 0.39 -20.92
CA ASP A 343 12.83 -0.55 -20.84
C ASP A 343 11.69 -0.20 -21.82
N ILE A 344 11.39 1.09 -22.02
CA ILE A 344 10.46 1.57 -23.07
C ILE A 344 10.88 1.01 -24.45
N LYS A 345 12.17 1.11 -24.80
CA LYS A 345 12.69 0.59 -26.08
C LYS A 345 12.50 -0.91 -26.20
N VAL A 346 12.67 -1.66 -25.11
CA VAL A 346 12.42 -3.11 -25.09
C VAL A 346 10.95 -3.40 -25.39
N ILE A 347 10.02 -2.72 -24.72
CA ILE A 347 8.57 -2.91 -24.94
C ILE A 347 8.17 -2.51 -26.38
N GLN A 348 8.68 -1.38 -26.86
CA GLN A 348 8.46 -0.93 -28.24
C GLN A 348 8.92 -1.98 -29.25
N HIS A 349 10.11 -2.55 -29.07
CA HIS A 349 10.60 -3.62 -29.94
C HIS A 349 9.67 -4.84 -29.92
N LEU A 350 9.19 -5.26 -28.75
CA LEU A 350 8.24 -6.37 -28.61
C LEU A 350 6.90 -6.09 -29.32
N ILE A 351 6.42 -4.86 -29.28
CA ILE A 351 5.20 -4.44 -30.00
C ILE A 351 5.44 -4.46 -31.51
N THR A 352 6.53 -3.86 -31.98
CA THR A 352 6.88 -3.81 -33.41
C THR A 352 7.10 -5.20 -34.00
N ASP A 353 7.75 -6.11 -33.27
CA ASP A 353 7.98 -7.49 -33.71
C ASP A 353 6.66 -8.26 -33.92
N ARG A 354 5.59 -7.85 -33.24
CA ARG A 354 4.22 -8.36 -33.41
C ARG A 354 3.37 -7.56 -34.39
N GLY A 355 3.96 -6.60 -35.10
CA GLY A 355 3.26 -5.76 -36.08
C GLY A 355 2.33 -4.70 -35.46
N GLY A 356 2.45 -4.45 -34.16
CA GLY A 356 1.72 -3.37 -33.49
C GLY A 356 2.36 -2.00 -33.72
N SER A 357 1.65 -0.95 -33.32
CA SER A 357 2.09 0.43 -33.35
C SER A 357 1.91 1.09 -31.98
N PHE A 358 2.64 2.17 -31.74
CA PHE A 358 2.55 2.98 -30.54
C PHE A 358 2.76 4.45 -30.89
N ASP A 359 2.27 5.35 -30.04
CA ASP A 359 2.51 6.79 -30.16
C ASP A 359 3.99 7.12 -29.93
N GLU A 360 4.45 8.25 -30.44
CA GLU A 360 5.85 8.68 -30.27
C GLU A 360 6.20 8.83 -28.78
N ALA A 361 7.41 8.39 -28.43
CA ALA A 361 7.91 8.54 -27.07
C ALA A 361 8.14 10.03 -26.75
N PRO A 362 8.06 10.44 -25.48
CA PRO A 362 8.47 11.77 -25.05
C PRO A 362 9.92 12.06 -25.49
N GLU A 363 10.10 12.98 -26.43
CA GLU A 363 11.43 13.40 -26.90
C GLU A 363 11.94 14.57 -26.05
N GLU A 364 12.55 14.26 -24.90
CA GLU A 364 13.30 15.26 -24.14
C GLU A 364 14.73 14.78 -23.86
N ASP A 365 15.71 15.64 -24.15
CA ASP A 365 17.10 15.46 -23.72
C ASP A 365 17.20 15.82 -22.23
N PRO A 366 17.47 14.86 -21.33
CA PRO A 366 17.58 15.14 -19.91
C PRO A 366 18.81 15.98 -19.56
N SER A 367 19.72 16.22 -20.51
CA SER A 367 20.94 16.98 -20.31
C SER A 367 20.65 18.43 -19.87
N GLY A 368 21.05 18.75 -18.65
CA GLY A 368 20.91 20.10 -18.09
C GLY A 368 19.55 20.39 -17.42
N MET A 369 18.67 19.39 -17.30
CA MET A 369 17.47 19.50 -16.48
C MET A 369 17.82 19.65 -14.99
N SER A 370 17.03 20.46 -14.28
CA SER A 370 17.04 20.53 -12.82
C SER A 370 16.41 19.29 -12.17
N GLU A 371 16.55 19.13 -10.84
CA GLU A 371 15.95 18.01 -10.10
C GLU A 371 14.43 17.90 -10.36
N GLY A 372 13.70 19.02 -10.26
CA GLY A 372 12.26 19.03 -10.50
C GLY A 372 11.89 18.67 -11.94
N GLN A 373 12.63 19.18 -12.93
CA GLN A 373 12.40 18.83 -14.35
C GLN A 373 12.67 17.34 -14.62
N LEU A 374 13.68 16.75 -13.97
CA LEU A 374 13.95 15.32 -14.09
C LEU A 374 12.88 14.47 -13.42
N GLU A 375 12.35 14.89 -12.25
CA GLU A 375 11.22 14.20 -11.62
C GLU A 375 9.99 14.19 -12.53
N ASP A 376 9.63 15.34 -13.09
CA ASP A 376 8.50 15.48 -14.03
C ASP A 376 8.71 14.62 -15.28
N TYR A 377 9.92 14.63 -15.85
CA TYR A 377 10.26 13.81 -17.02
C TYR A 377 10.19 12.30 -16.73
N ILE A 378 10.67 11.85 -15.56
CA ILE A 378 10.57 10.44 -15.15
C ILE A 378 9.11 10.03 -14.97
N GLU A 379 8.26 10.90 -14.41
CA GLU A 379 6.82 10.65 -14.28
C GLU A 379 6.15 10.50 -15.66
N LEU A 380 6.48 11.37 -16.61
CA LEU A 380 6.03 11.30 -18.00
C LEU A 380 6.44 9.99 -18.68
N LEU A 381 7.73 9.64 -18.60
CA LEU A 381 8.28 8.39 -19.14
C LEU A 381 7.57 7.16 -18.54
N ARG A 382 7.34 7.15 -17.23
CA ARG A 382 6.63 6.05 -16.57
C ARG A 382 5.18 5.95 -17.00
N SER A 383 4.51 7.07 -17.25
CA SER A 383 3.14 7.06 -17.77
C SER A 383 3.07 6.45 -19.15
N TYR A 384 3.91 6.95 -20.07
CA TYR A 384 4.02 6.42 -21.43
C TYR A 384 4.38 4.92 -21.43
N ARG A 385 5.34 4.52 -20.59
CA ARG A 385 5.68 3.10 -20.41
C ARG A 385 4.50 2.24 -20.00
N ARG A 386 3.62 2.69 -19.10
CA ARG A 386 2.43 1.94 -18.67
C ARG A 386 1.45 1.75 -19.83
N GLU A 387 1.25 2.77 -20.65
CA GLU A 387 0.41 2.70 -21.86
C GLU A 387 0.97 1.70 -22.87
N LEU A 388 2.29 1.70 -23.08
CA LEU A 388 2.98 0.71 -23.91
C LEU A 388 2.80 -0.72 -23.37
N GLN A 389 2.97 -0.93 -22.06
CA GLN A 389 2.78 -2.25 -21.46
C GLN A 389 1.35 -2.77 -21.65
N LEU A 390 0.34 -1.90 -21.54
CA LEU A 390 -1.04 -2.28 -21.81
C LEU A 390 -1.23 -2.68 -23.27
N SER A 391 -0.70 -1.89 -24.20
CA SER A 391 -0.72 -2.20 -25.64
C SER A 391 -0.04 -3.54 -25.95
N GLN A 392 1.13 -3.81 -25.35
CA GLN A 392 1.83 -5.08 -25.47
C GLN A 392 0.97 -6.25 -24.96
N GLN A 393 0.36 -6.12 -23.77
CA GLN A 393 -0.49 -7.18 -23.20
C GLN A 393 -1.71 -7.47 -24.07
N ILE A 394 -2.33 -6.43 -24.65
CA ILE A 394 -3.45 -6.59 -25.58
C ILE A 394 -3.01 -7.41 -26.81
N LEU A 395 -1.86 -7.10 -27.41
CA LEU A 395 -1.32 -7.87 -28.54
C LEU A 395 -1.00 -9.32 -28.16
N GLU A 396 -0.39 -9.55 -27.00
CA GLU A 396 -0.13 -10.90 -26.49
C GLU A 396 -1.41 -11.72 -26.28
N SER A 397 -2.49 -11.07 -25.83
CA SER A 397 -3.79 -11.73 -25.64
C SER A 397 -4.51 -12.06 -26.96
N GLN A 398 -4.36 -11.22 -27.99
CA GLN A 398 -4.94 -11.45 -29.32
C GLN A 398 -4.28 -12.65 -30.02
N ASP A 399 -2.97 -12.84 -29.83
CA ASP A 399 -2.27 -14.04 -30.29
C ASP A 399 -2.68 -15.29 -29.50
N ALA A 400 -3.01 -15.12 -28.22
CA ALA A 400 -3.43 -16.20 -27.33
C ALA A 400 -4.88 -16.66 -27.57
N GLU A 401 -5.78 -15.86 -28.17
CA GLU A 401 -7.14 -16.28 -28.56
C GLU A 401 -7.17 -17.39 -29.64
N VAL A 402 -6.01 -17.78 -30.18
CA VAL A 402 -5.85 -19.01 -30.99
C VAL A 402 -5.74 -20.28 -30.12
N ILE A 403 -5.68 -20.16 -28.78
CA ILE A 403 -5.68 -21.29 -27.83
C ILE A 403 -6.58 -20.95 -26.62
N GLU A 404 -7.70 -21.68 -26.49
CA GLU A 404 -8.82 -21.48 -25.54
C GLU A 404 -8.49 -20.97 -24.10
N GLU A 405 -9.40 -20.09 -23.61
CA GLU A 405 -9.48 -19.39 -22.31
C GLU A 405 -9.20 -20.22 -21.03
N PRO A 406 -8.67 -19.57 -19.96
CA PRO A 406 -9.54 -19.07 -18.89
C PRO A 406 -9.04 -17.77 -18.23
N TRP A 407 -9.51 -16.59 -18.70
CA TRP A 407 -9.24 -15.29 -18.06
C TRP A 407 -10.55 -14.59 -17.67
N ARG A 408 -11.19 -15.07 -16.59
CA ARG A 408 -12.42 -14.44 -16.05
C ARG A 408 -12.26 -13.79 -14.68
N ASN A 409 -11.03 -13.56 -14.20
CA ASN A 409 -10.77 -12.99 -12.86
C ASN A 409 -9.70 -11.89 -12.86
N MET A 410 -9.88 -10.82 -13.64
CA MET A 410 -9.28 -9.53 -13.28
C MET A 410 -10.30 -8.73 -12.47
N PRO A 411 -10.02 -8.38 -11.21
CA PRO A 411 -10.66 -7.22 -10.60
C PRO A 411 -10.22 -6.00 -11.40
N GLN A 412 -11.18 -5.25 -11.92
CA GLN A 412 -10.96 -3.94 -12.51
C GLN A 412 -10.11 -3.10 -11.54
N LEU A 413 -8.88 -2.79 -11.96
CA LEU A 413 -8.07 -1.76 -11.36
C LEU A 413 -8.55 -0.43 -11.91
N LEU A 414 -9.59 0.11 -11.26
CA LEU A 414 -9.77 1.53 -11.04
C LEU A 414 -9.76 1.72 -9.52
#